data_AF-A0A9D9L6D8-F1
#
_entry.id   AF-A0A9D9L6D8-F1
#
_cell.length_a   1.000
_cell.length_b   1.000
_cell.length_c   1.000
_cell.angle_alpha   90.00
_cell.angle_beta   90.00
_cell.angle_gamma   90.00
#
_symmetry.space_group_name_H-M   'P 1'
#
loop_
_entity.id
_entity.type
_entity.pdbx_description
1 polymer ?
#
loop_
_entity_poly.entity_id
_entity_poly.type
_entity_poly.pdbx_seq_one_letter_code
_entity_poly.pdbx_strand_id
1 'polypeptide(L)'
;SSLDNASFYGRIFAKSGGVARGVADVAASYGVEGVEPVVMSGVDECRANLMRLKLGKATANFFEGMACDGGCINGALCLTHSPKNIADVEGYGNEAKEKTIENSVKLYKLTQSMK
;
A
#
# COMPACT_ATOMS: atom_id res chain seq x y z
N SER A 1 11.37 16.11 10.33
CA SER A 1 12.63 15.91 9.59
C SER A 1 12.30 15.66 8.12
N SER A 2 13.28 15.70 7.20
CA SER A 2 13.04 15.40 5.76
C SER A 2 12.56 13.97 5.49
N LEU A 3 12.71 13.07 6.48
CA LEU A 3 12.28 11.66 6.41
C LEU A 3 10.83 11.44 6.91
N ASP A 4 10.19 12.46 7.50
CA ASP A 4 8.84 12.33 8.09
C ASP A 4 7.71 12.74 7.12
N ASN A 5 8.02 12.99 5.84
CA ASN A 5 7.05 13.53 4.87
C ASN A 5 6.23 12.48 4.12
N ALA A 6 6.38 11.18 4.45
CA ALA A 6 5.74 10.08 3.72
C ALA A 6 4.30 10.41 3.33
N SER A 7 3.98 10.17 2.05
CA SER A 7 2.66 10.46 1.50
C SER A 7 1.58 9.69 2.23
N PHE A 8 0.33 10.09 2.06
CA PHE A 8 -0.82 9.30 2.52
C PHE A 8 -0.65 7.81 2.18
N TYR A 9 -0.34 7.50 0.92
CA TYR A 9 -0.15 6.14 0.45
C TYR A 9 1.03 5.44 1.12
N GLY A 10 2.19 6.11 1.23
CA GLY A 10 3.37 5.54 1.88
C GLY A 10 3.12 5.16 3.35
N ARG A 11 2.27 5.91 4.05
CA ARG A 11 1.89 5.62 5.44
C ARG A 11 0.96 4.43 5.60
N ILE A 12 0.12 4.16 4.60
CA ILE A 12 -0.85 3.06 4.66
C ILE A 12 -0.36 1.74 4.03
N PHE A 13 0.86 1.68 3.47
CA PHE A 13 1.40 0.44 2.86
C PHE A 13 1.37 -0.78 3.79
N ALA A 14 1.42 -0.53 5.11
CA ALA A 14 1.47 -1.60 6.09
C ALA A 14 0.12 -2.30 6.30
N LYS A 15 -1.01 -1.74 5.82
CA LYS A 15 -2.30 -2.44 5.78
C LYS A 15 -2.54 -3.08 4.41
N SER A 16 -3.25 -4.20 4.42
CA SER A 16 -3.72 -4.84 3.18
C SER A 16 -4.55 -3.85 2.36
N GLY A 17 -4.24 -3.75 1.06
CA GLY A 17 -4.81 -2.80 0.11
C GLY A 17 -4.08 -1.46 0.05
N GLY A 18 -3.13 -1.21 0.94
CA GLY A 18 -2.39 0.06 0.99
C GLY A 18 -1.48 0.27 -0.22
N VAL A 19 -0.83 -0.81 -0.68
CA VAL A 19 0.08 -0.75 -1.84
C VAL A 19 -0.70 -0.56 -3.13
N ALA A 20 -1.79 -1.31 -3.33
CA ALA A 20 -2.67 -1.23 -4.50
C ALA A 20 -3.24 0.18 -4.66
N ARG A 21 -3.61 0.84 -3.56
CA ARG A 21 -4.10 2.23 -3.58
C ARG A 21 -3.01 3.20 -4.04
N GLY A 22 -1.77 3.03 -3.57
CA GLY A 22 -0.63 3.82 -4.01
C GLY A 22 -0.24 3.57 -5.46
N VAL A 23 -0.30 2.31 -5.91
CA VAL A 23 -0.03 1.97 -7.32
C VAL A 23 -1.10 2.55 -8.24
N ALA A 24 -2.38 2.55 -7.85
CA ALA A 24 -3.44 3.19 -8.62
C ALA A 24 -3.23 4.72 -8.76
N ASP A 25 -2.82 5.40 -7.68
CA ASP A 25 -2.47 6.83 -7.69
C ASP A 25 -1.31 7.14 -8.65
N VAL A 26 -0.25 6.34 -8.59
CA VAL A 26 0.92 6.48 -9.48
C VAL A 26 0.55 6.13 -10.92
N ALA A 27 -0.17 5.04 -11.17
CA ALA A 27 -0.59 4.68 -12.51
C ALA A 27 -1.37 5.82 -13.18
N ALA A 28 -2.32 6.41 -12.45
CA ALA A 28 -3.07 7.57 -12.92
C ALA A 28 -2.17 8.77 -13.24
N SER A 29 -1.16 9.07 -12.41
CA SER A 29 -0.25 10.20 -12.67
C SER A 29 0.67 10.00 -13.89
N TYR A 30 0.91 8.75 -14.29
CA TYR A 30 1.63 8.41 -15.52
C TYR A 30 0.71 8.18 -16.73
N GLY A 31 -0.61 8.38 -16.60
CA GLY A 31 -1.57 8.14 -17.68
C GLY A 31 -1.77 6.65 -18.00
N VAL A 32 -1.48 5.77 -17.04
CA VAL A 32 -1.72 4.33 -17.16
C VAL A 32 -3.14 4.04 -16.64
N GLU A 33 -4.01 3.62 -17.54
CA GLU A 33 -5.39 3.22 -17.23
C GLU A 33 -5.52 1.70 -17.09
N GLY A 34 -6.66 1.25 -16.54
CA GLY A 34 -7.01 -0.17 -16.48
C GLY A 34 -6.27 -0.98 -15.42
N VAL A 35 -5.75 -0.35 -14.36
CA VAL A 35 -5.24 -1.11 -13.20
C VAL A 35 -6.40 -1.76 -12.47
N GLU A 36 -6.45 -3.09 -12.49
CA GLU A 36 -7.45 -3.93 -11.85
C GLU A 36 -6.78 -4.73 -10.73
N PRO A 37 -6.71 -4.17 -9.51
CA PRO A 37 -6.03 -4.80 -8.41
C PRO A 37 -6.86 -5.91 -7.78
N VAL A 38 -6.19 -6.98 -7.39
CA VAL A 38 -6.68 -7.93 -6.38
C VAL A 38 -5.81 -7.78 -5.13
N VAL A 39 -6.47 -7.55 -4.00
CA VAL A 39 -5.84 -7.46 -2.68
C VAL A 39 -6.02 -8.80 -1.98
N MET A 40 -4.92 -9.38 -1.52
CA MET A 40 -4.88 -10.69 -0.87
C MET A 40 -4.33 -10.52 0.54
N SER A 41 -5.16 -10.79 1.53
CA SER A 41 -4.88 -10.69 2.96
C SER A 41 -4.67 -12.07 3.55
N GLY A 42 -3.42 -12.41 3.88
CA GLY A 42 -3.06 -13.72 4.41
C GLY A 42 -2.57 -14.68 3.32
N VAL A 43 -1.77 -15.66 3.75
CA VAL A 43 -1.18 -16.67 2.85
C VAL A 43 -2.23 -17.50 2.10
N ASP A 44 -3.39 -17.73 2.70
CA ASP A 44 -4.46 -18.53 2.10
C ASP A 44 -5.11 -17.81 0.90
N GLU A 45 -5.44 -16.52 1.05
CA GLU A 45 -5.94 -15.70 -0.06
C GLU A 45 -4.89 -15.53 -1.16
N CYS A 46 -3.62 -15.36 -0.78
CA CYS A 46 -2.50 -15.31 -1.72
C CYS A 46 -2.42 -16.60 -2.53
N ARG A 47 -2.46 -17.76 -1.86
CA ARG A 47 -2.40 -19.07 -2.51
C ARG A 47 -3.56 -19.26 -3.48
N ALA A 48 -4.79 -18.95 -3.05
CA ALA A 48 -5.98 -19.12 -3.88
C ALA A 48 -5.92 -18.28 -5.17
N ASN A 49 -5.58 -16.99 -5.05
CA ASN A 49 -5.52 -16.09 -6.20
C ASN A 49 -4.33 -16.36 -7.11
N LEU A 50 -3.16 -16.71 -6.57
CA LEU A 50 -2.00 -17.13 -7.38
C LEU A 50 -2.27 -18.46 -8.10
N MET A 51 -3.04 -19.39 -7.51
CA MET A 51 -3.51 -20.59 -8.21
C MET A 51 -4.45 -20.23 -9.37
N ARG A 52 -5.38 -19.29 -9.18
CA ARG A 52 -6.24 -18.80 -10.28
C ARG A 52 -5.42 -18.17 -11.39
N LEU A 53 -4.42 -17.37 -11.06
CA LEU A 53 -3.48 -16.80 -12.02
C LEU A 53 -2.72 -17.89 -12.79
N LYS A 54 -2.16 -18.88 -12.09
CA LYS A 54 -1.46 -20.03 -12.70
C LYS A 54 -2.34 -20.81 -13.67
N LEU A 55 -3.63 -20.92 -13.38
CA LEU A 55 -4.61 -21.61 -14.22
C LEU A 55 -5.17 -20.74 -15.37
N GLY A 56 -4.70 -19.50 -15.54
CA GLY A 56 -5.22 -18.57 -16.55
C GLY A 56 -6.64 -18.07 -16.27
N LYS A 57 -7.07 -18.12 -15.00
CA LYS A 57 -8.43 -17.74 -14.55
C LYS A 57 -8.46 -16.41 -13.77
N ALA A 58 -7.36 -15.68 -13.76
CA ALA A 58 -7.31 -14.35 -13.16
C ALA A 58 -7.95 -13.33 -14.10
N THR A 59 -8.79 -12.46 -13.54
CA THR A 59 -9.31 -11.27 -14.22
C THR A 59 -8.53 -10.01 -13.84
N ALA A 60 -7.92 -9.99 -12.65
CA ALA A 60 -7.08 -8.90 -12.18
C ALA A 60 -5.72 -8.87 -12.91
N ASN A 61 -5.11 -7.68 -13.01
CA ASN A 61 -3.79 -7.48 -13.61
C ASN A 61 -2.74 -6.93 -12.64
N PHE A 62 -3.13 -6.62 -11.41
CA PHE A 62 -2.22 -6.25 -10.33
C PHE A 62 -2.55 -7.04 -9.07
N PHE A 63 -1.55 -7.65 -8.44
CA PHE A 63 -1.74 -8.53 -7.28
C PHE A 63 -0.96 -7.99 -6.09
N GLU A 64 -1.68 -7.51 -5.07
CA GLU A 64 -1.08 -7.17 -3.78
C GLU A 64 -1.25 -8.36 -2.84
N GLY A 65 -0.14 -8.98 -2.42
CA GLY A 65 -0.14 -10.09 -1.48
C GLY A 65 0.50 -9.73 -0.15
N MET A 66 -0.26 -9.90 0.94
CA MET A 66 0.25 -9.78 2.31
C MET A 66 0.26 -11.16 2.96
N ALA A 67 1.39 -11.58 3.52
CA ALA A 67 1.48 -12.87 4.21
C ALA A 67 0.67 -12.90 5.52
N CYS A 68 0.58 -11.77 6.22
CA CYS A 68 -0.19 -11.62 7.45
C CYS A 68 -1.59 -11.09 7.15
N ASP A 69 -2.58 -11.56 7.92
CA ASP A 69 -3.97 -11.12 7.79
C ASP A 69 -4.10 -9.63 8.12
N GLY A 70 -4.61 -8.84 7.18
CA GLY A 70 -4.75 -7.39 7.30
C GLY A 70 -3.45 -6.59 7.04
N GLY A 71 -2.34 -7.26 6.71
CA GLY A 71 -1.06 -6.63 6.37
C GLY A 71 -0.02 -6.67 7.50
N CYS A 72 1.11 -6.01 7.27
CA CYS A 72 2.24 -5.91 8.20
C CYS A 72 1.85 -5.42 9.61
N ILE A 73 0.76 -4.65 9.72
CA ILE A 73 0.23 -4.11 10.99
C ILE A 73 -0.36 -5.17 11.93
N ASN A 74 -0.49 -6.41 11.45
CA ASN A 74 -0.86 -7.59 12.24
C ASN A 74 0.21 -8.68 12.12
N GLY A 75 1.46 -8.30 11.84
CA GLY A 75 2.58 -9.23 11.77
C GLY A 75 2.91 -9.90 13.09
N ALA A 76 3.81 -10.87 13.05
CA ALA A 76 4.22 -11.68 14.21
C ALA A 76 4.81 -10.85 15.38
N LEU A 77 5.32 -9.66 15.10
CA LEU A 77 5.92 -8.77 16.11
C LEU A 77 4.98 -7.63 16.54
N CYS A 78 3.72 -7.63 16.10
CA CYS A 78 2.75 -6.65 16.55
C CYS A 78 2.31 -6.97 17.99
N LEU A 79 2.31 -5.96 18.85
CA LEU A 79 1.92 -6.09 20.27
C LEU A 79 0.44 -6.47 20.44
N THR A 80 -0.39 -6.04 19.49
CA THR A 80 -1.82 -6.32 19.47
C THR A 80 -2.25 -6.67 18.06
N HIS A 81 -3.11 -7.67 17.91
CA HIS A 81 -3.80 -7.99 16.65
C HIS A 81 -5.26 -7.58 16.80
N SER A 82 -5.62 -6.43 16.24
CA SER A 82 -6.98 -5.89 16.35
C SER A 82 -7.39 -5.21 15.05
N PRO A 83 -8.67 -5.29 14.65
CA PRO A 83 -9.20 -4.47 13.56
C PRO A 83 -8.92 -2.97 13.74
N LYS A 84 -8.75 -2.52 14.99
CA LYS A 84 -8.39 -1.15 15.31
C LYS A 84 -7.05 -0.72 14.69
N ASN A 85 -6.08 -1.63 14.55
CA ASN A 85 -4.78 -1.33 13.94
C ASN A 85 -4.94 -0.79 12.51
N ILE A 86 -5.91 -1.31 11.75
CA ILE A 86 -6.19 -0.88 10.38
C ILE A 86 -6.73 0.56 10.39
N ALA A 87 -7.65 0.86 11.31
CA ALA A 87 -8.23 2.19 11.45
C ALA A 87 -7.21 3.22 11.92
N ASP A 88 -6.35 2.85 12.87
CA ASP A 88 -5.29 3.71 13.39
C ASP A 88 -4.28 4.06 12.28
N VAL A 89 -3.91 3.10 11.43
CA VAL A 89 -3.02 3.32 10.28
C VAL A 89 -3.68 4.18 9.21
N GLU A 90 -4.97 4.01 8.94
CA GLU A 90 -5.71 4.89 8.03
C GLU A 90 -5.75 6.33 8.58
N GLY A 91 -5.97 6.49 9.89
CA GLY A 91 -5.88 7.77 10.59
C GLY A 91 -4.50 8.41 10.45
N TYR A 92 -3.43 7.66 10.69
CA TYR A 92 -2.06 8.11 10.49
C TYR A 92 -1.75 8.50 9.04
N GLY A 93 -2.32 7.78 8.07
CA GLY A 93 -2.32 8.14 6.66
C GLY A 93 -2.95 9.52 6.44
N ASN A 94 -4.11 9.77 7.03
CA ASN A 94 -4.83 11.04 6.91
C ASN A 94 -4.08 12.24 7.50
N GLU A 95 -3.16 12.01 8.43
CA GLU A 95 -2.26 13.05 8.96
C GLU A 95 -1.11 13.41 8.00
N ALA A 96 -0.98 12.73 6.86
CA ALA A 96 0.05 13.05 5.88
C ALA A 96 -0.13 14.48 5.34
N LYS A 97 0.95 15.27 5.41
CA LYS A 97 0.99 16.61 4.82
C LYS A 97 0.86 16.55 3.30
N GLU A 98 1.55 15.59 2.70
CA GLU A 98 1.47 15.32 1.27
C GLU A 98 0.54 14.12 1.02
N LYS A 99 -0.43 14.30 0.12
CA LYS A 99 -1.41 13.24 -0.19
C LYS A 99 -0.93 12.34 -1.32
N THR A 100 -0.26 12.90 -2.32
CA THR A 100 0.21 12.15 -3.49
C THR A 100 1.64 11.66 -3.29
N ILE A 101 1.99 10.56 -3.94
CA ILE A 101 3.37 10.05 -3.94
C ILE A 101 4.31 11.06 -4.63
N GLU A 102 3.84 11.69 -5.71
CA GLU A 102 4.63 12.65 -6.48
C GLU A 102 5.09 13.85 -5.64
N ASN A 103 4.20 14.46 -4.86
CA ASN A 103 4.55 15.63 -4.05
C ASN A 103 5.55 15.27 -2.94
N SER A 104 5.35 14.14 -2.25
CA SER A 104 6.31 13.65 -1.26
C SER A 104 7.70 13.45 -1.85
N VAL A 105 7.79 12.84 -3.04
CA VAL A 105 9.06 12.61 -3.74
C VAL A 105 9.70 13.92 -4.19
N LYS A 106 8.92 14.89 -4.70
CA LYS A 106 9.43 16.23 -5.05
C LYS A 106 10.03 16.93 -3.83
N LEU A 107 9.32 16.94 -2.71
CA LEU A 107 9.79 17.54 -1.46
C LEU A 107 11.05 16.84 -0.95
N TYR A 108 11.11 15.50 -1.01
CA TYR A 108 12.32 14.75 -0.66
C TYR A 108 13.52 15.18 -1.52
N LYS A 109 13.36 15.25 -2.85
CA LYS A 109 14.43 15.69 -3.77
C LYS A 109 14.89 17.12 -3.52
N LEU A 110 13.96 18.04 -3.25
CA LEU A 110 14.28 19.43 -2.89
C LEU A 110 15.09 19.49 -1.59
N THR A 111 14.67 18.77 -0.54
CA THR A 111 15.37 18.77 0.75
C THR A 111 16.75 18.12 0.69
N GLN A 112 16.97 17.14 -0.19
CA GLN A 112 18.28 16.53 -0.42
C GLN A 112 19.22 17.45 -1.23
N SER A 113 18.67 18.32 -2.08
CA SER A 113 19.46 19.28 -2.87
C SER A 113 19.90 20.51 -2.09
N MET A 114 19.40 20.69 -0.86
CA MET A 114 19.74 21.78 0.07
C MET A 114 20.74 21.35 1.18
N LYS A 115 21.19 20.09 1.15
CA LYS A 115 22.27 19.57 2.00
C LYS A 115 23.55 19.48 1.21
#